data_AF-A0A0P0VMP4-F1
#
_entry.id   AF-A0A0P0VMP4-F1
#
_cell.length_a   1.000
_cell.length_b   1.000
_cell.length_c   1.000
_cell.angle_alpha   90.00
_cell.angle_beta   90.00
_cell.angle_gamma   90.00
#
_symmetry.space_group_name_H-M   'P 1'
#
loop_
_entity.id
_entity.type
_entity.pdbx_description
1 polymer ?
#
loop_
_entity_poly.entity_id
_entity_poly.type
_entity_poly.pdbx_seq_one_letter_code
_entity_poly.pdbx_strand_id
1 'polypeptide(L)'
;SLWTQADQVGARRRAAAFGLLSGVSAAGFVSGTLTARFLQTSTTFQVAAAVAAATAIYLRAVVPDSGGANSFVDEACDPFLQGSSCSAATSSSSSSDEEISPRLPPHKGGVPSLSDMVSLLTGSLTLSGAAIVTFFYSLGEHGLQTALLYYLKAQFGYSKDEFANLLLIAGAAGMLSQLTVMPVLARFVGEDILLIIGLLGGCTHVFLYGIAWSYWVPYLSAVFIILSAFVHPSIRTNVSKSVGSNEQGIAQGCISGISSFASILAPLIFTPLTAWVLSETAPFKFKGFSIMCAGFCTLIAFIISMRMRAGQSGASEMLAIVQHEQA
;
A
#
# COMPACT_ATOMS: atom_id res chain seq x y z
N SER A 1 -9.42 4.54 14.73
CA SER A 1 -8.30 4.58 15.70
C SER A 1 -6.94 4.51 15.01
N LEU A 2 -6.64 3.53 14.14
CA LEU A 2 -5.33 3.48 13.43
C LEU A 2 -5.15 4.56 12.35
N TRP A 3 -6.21 4.90 11.60
CA TRP A 3 -6.13 5.93 10.56
C TRP A 3 -6.01 7.35 11.11
N THR A 4 -6.67 7.63 12.23
CA THR A 4 -6.54 8.89 12.99
C THR A 4 -5.13 9.10 13.54
N GLN A 5 -4.36 8.02 13.75
CA GLN A 5 -2.96 8.15 14.17
C GLN A 5 -2.04 8.57 13.01
N ALA A 6 -2.44 8.37 11.75
CA ALA A 6 -1.73 8.92 10.60
C ALA A 6 -1.84 10.46 10.50
N ASP A 7 -2.85 11.06 11.15
CA ASP A 7 -3.00 12.52 11.20
C ASP A 7 -2.02 13.19 12.17
N GLN A 8 -1.57 12.49 13.21
CA GLN A 8 -0.52 12.98 14.12
C GLN A 8 0.89 12.89 13.54
N VAL A 9 1.06 12.19 12.41
CA VAL A 9 2.37 12.00 11.79
C VAL A 9 2.55 13.07 10.70
N GLY A 10 3.42 14.05 10.96
CA GLY A 10 3.76 15.09 9.99
C GLY A 10 4.11 14.51 8.61
N ALA A 11 3.83 15.25 7.52
CA ALA A 11 3.91 14.76 6.14
C ALA A 11 5.22 14.02 5.79
N ARG A 12 6.33 14.41 6.42
CA ARG A 12 7.66 13.80 6.25
C ARG A 12 7.79 12.39 6.85
N ARG A 13 6.97 12.03 7.83
CA ARG A 13 7.01 10.74 8.54
C ARG A 13 5.91 9.76 8.09
N ARG A 14 4.94 10.19 7.27
CA ARG A 14 3.82 9.35 6.81
C ARG A 14 4.29 8.08 6.08
N ALA A 15 5.24 8.22 5.16
CA ALA A 15 5.81 7.06 4.45
C ALA A 15 6.47 6.06 5.42
N ALA A 16 7.18 6.54 6.43
CA ALA A 16 7.79 5.69 7.46
C ALA A 16 6.73 4.99 8.33
N ALA A 17 5.65 5.69 8.70
CA ALA A 17 4.56 5.11 9.47
C ALA A 17 3.80 4.02 8.68
N PHE A 18 3.47 4.28 7.41
CA PHE A 18 2.87 3.27 6.53
C PHE A 18 3.83 2.11 6.24
N GLY A 19 5.13 2.39 6.12
CA GLY A 19 6.19 1.39 6.02
C GLY A 19 6.23 0.48 7.25
N LEU A 20 6.22 1.04 8.46
CA LEU A 20 6.17 0.28 9.71
C LEU A 20 4.90 -0.57 9.84
N LEU A 21 3.72 0.01 9.54
CA LEU A 21 2.46 -0.72 9.58
C LEU A 21 2.45 -1.90 8.60
N SER A 22 2.99 -1.68 7.40
CA SER A 22 3.18 -2.74 6.42
C SER A 22 4.15 -3.78 6.96
N GLY A 23 5.27 -3.34 7.56
CA GLY A 23 6.33 -4.20 8.09
C GLY A 23 5.84 -5.15 9.18
N VAL A 24 4.96 -4.67 10.06
CA VAL A 24 4.27 -5.51 11.06
C VAL A 24 3.38 -6.56 10.37
N SER A 25 2.66 -6.17 9.31
CA SER A 25 1.84 -7.10 8.54
C SER A 25 2.68 -8.16 7.82
N ALA A 26 3.82 -7.77 7.23
CA ALA A 26 4.78 -8.68 6.63
C ALA A 26 5.41 -9.63 7.66
N ALA A 27 5.72 -9.14 8.86
CA ALA A 27 6.21 -9.97 9.96
C ALA A 27 5.17 -10.99 10.43
N GLY A 28 3.89 -10.60 10.48
CA GLY A 28 2.77 -11.51 10.70
C GLY A 28 2.67 -12.59 9.62
N PHE A 29 2.83 -12.22 8.35
CA PHE A 29 2.81 -13.18 7.24
C PHE A 29 3.96 -14.20 7.31
N VAL A 30 5.18 -13.74 7.59
CA VAL A 30 6.37 -14.62 7.73
C VAL A 30 6.21 -15.55 8.93
N SER A 31 5.86 -15.00 10.09
CA SER A 31 5.68 -15.80 11.31
C SER A 31 4.52 -16.79 11.18
N GLY A 32 3.42 -16.41 10.50
CA GLY A 32 2.31 -17.30 10.18
C GLY A 32 2.74 -18.45 9.26
N THR A 33 3.47 -18.15 8.19
CA THR A 33 3.99 -19.16 7.25
C THR A 33 4.96 -20.12 7.94
N LEU A 34 5.83 -19.59 8.81
CA LEU A 34 6.78 -20.40 9.57
C LEU A 34 6.07 -21.30 10.60
N THR A 35 5.12 -20.75 11.34
CA THR A 35 4.36 -21.49 12.37
C THR A 35 3.52 -22.60 11.73
N ALA A 36 2.90 -22.33 10.58
CA ALA A 36 2.10 -23.31 9.84
C ALA A 36 2.90 -24.57 9.46
N ARG A 37 4.23 -24.48 9.34
CA ARG A 37 5.10 -25.62 9.06
C ARG A 37 5.21 -26.60 10.22
N PHE A 38 5.06 -26.14 11.46
CA PHE A 38 5.14 -26.95 12.67
C PHE A 38 3.77 -27.40 13.18
N LEU A 39 2.69 -26.83 12.64
CA LEU A 39 1.33 -27.18 12.98
C LEU A 39 0.84 -28.36 12.14
N GLN A 40 0.07 -29.24 12.77
CA GLN A 40 -0.67 -30.27 12.04
C GLN A 40 -1.80 -29.61 11.25
N THR A 41 -2.10 -30.12 10.05
CA THR A 41 -3.16 -29.57 9.18
C THR A 41 -4.53 -29.53 9.87
N SER A 42 -4.79 -30.44 10.82
CA SER A 42 -6.01 -30.48 11.63
C SER A 42 -6.11 -29.34 12.66
N THR A 43 -5.00 -28.86 13.21
CA THR A 43 -4.97 -27.84 14.27
C THR A 43 -4.70 -26.44 13.75
N THR A 44 -4.24 -26.31 12.50
CA THR A 44 -3.83 -25.02 11.90
C THR A 44 -4.94 -23.96 12.01
N PHE A 45 -6.18 -24.31 11.68
CA PHE A 45 -7.31 -23.39 11.76
C PHE A 45 -7.71 -23.03 13.19
N GLN A 46 -7.55 -23.96 14.15
CA GLN A 46 -7.85 -23.72 15.56
C GLN A 46 -6.85 -22.74 16.18
N VAL A 47 -5.56 -22.90 15.88
CA VAL A 47 -4.51 -22.00 16.33
C VAL A 47 -4.70 -20.60 15.74
N ALA A 48 -5.00 -20.50 14.44
CA ALA A 48 -5.30 -19.22 13.81
C ALA A 48 -6.49 -18.50 14.47
N ALA A 49 -7.57 -19.22 14.78
CA ALA A 49 -8.73 -18.68 15.49
C ALA A 49 -8.39 -18.20 16.92
N ALA A 50 -7.57 -18.96 17.66
CA ALA A 50 -7.13 -18.58 19.00
C ALA A 50 -6.28 -17.31 19.00
N VAL A 51 -5.33 -17.20 18.05
CA VAL A 51 -4.49 -16.00 17.89
C VAL A 51 -5.34 -14.78 17.51
N ALA A 52 -6.32 -14.95 16.61
CA ALA A 52 -7.25 -13.88 16.25
C ALA A 52 -8.09 -13.41 17.46
N ALA A 53 -8.60 -14.35 18.27
CA ALA A 53 -9.35 -14.02 19.48
C ALA A 53 -8.48 -13.28 20.51
N ALA A 54 -7.25 -13.75 20.76
CA ALA A 54 -6.30 -13.09 21.64
C ALA A 54 -5.97 -11.66 21.17
N THR A 55 -5.79 -11.47 19.85
CA THR A 55 -5.56 -10.15 19.24
C THR A 55 -6.76 -9.23 19.44
N ALA A 56 -7.98 -9.72 19.26
CA ALA A 56 -9.20 -8.94 19.49
C ALA A 56 -9.37 -8.52 20.96
N ILE A 57 -9.05 -9.40 21.91
CA ILE A 57 -9.06 -9.10 23.35
C ILE A 57 -8.00 -8.04 23.68
N TYR A 58 -6.79 -8.20 23.16
CA TYR A 58 -5.71 -7.23 23.34
C TYR A 58 -6.08 -5.84 22.82
N LEU A 59 -6.64 -5.76 21.59
CA LEU A 59 -7.09 -4.49 21.02
C LEU A 59 -8.18 -3.83 21.87
N ARG A 60 -9.14 -4.61 22.39
CA ARG A 60 -10.19 -4.12 23.30
C ARG A 60 -9.63 -3.60 24.63
N ALA A 61 -8.56 -4.22 25.14
CA ALA A 61 -8.00 -3.86 26.44
C ALA A 61 -7.03 -2.67 26.39
N VAL A 62 -6.27 -2.53 25.30
CA VAL A 62 -5.14 -1.59 25.22
C VAL A 62 -5.45 -0.36 24.35
N VAL A 63 -6.33 -0.46 23.35
CA VAL A 63 -6.66 0.68 22.50
C VAL A 63 -7.72 1.53 23.21
N PRO A 64 -7.38 2.76 23.66
CA PRO A 64 -8.39 3.64 24.24
C PRO A 64 -9.47 3.90 23.19
N ASP A 65 -10.74 3.71 23.55
CA ASP A 65 -11.87 4.08 22.72
C ASP A 65 -11.72 5.56 22.36
N SER A 66 -11.39 5.86 21.10
CA SER A 66 -11.31 7.24 20.60
C SER A 66 -12.69 7.89 20.44
N GLY A 67 -13.63 7.53 21.31
CA GLY A 67 -15.06 7.86 21.27
C GLY A 67 -15.54 8.45 22.60
N GLY A 68 -14.82 9.43 23.12
CA GLY A 68 -15.28 10.32 24.19
C GLY A 68 -15.16 11.75 23.70
N ALA A 69 -16.29 12.40 23.42
CA ALA A 69 -16.37 13.83 23.17
C ALA A 69 -15.72 14.59 24.33
N ASN A 70 -14.60 15.28 24.07
CA ASN A 70 -14.06 16.46 24.77
C ASN A 70 -12.53 16.51 24.63
N SER A 71 -12.02 17.27 23.65
CA SER A 71 -10.77 18.06 23.71
C SER A 71 -10.31 18.41 22.29
N PHE A 72 -10.95 19.43 21.73
CA PHE A 72 -10.29 20.28 20.73
C PHE A 72 -9.32 21.13 21.54
N VAL A 73 -8.09 20.66 21.76
CA VAL A 73 -7.03 21.45 22.40
C VAL A 73 -5.74 21.22 21.64
N ASP A 74 -5.17 22.33 21.20
CA ASP A 74 -3.87 22.52 20.60
C ASP A 74 -2.81 21.50 21.01
N GLU A 75 -2.36 20.66 20.08
CA GLU A 75 -1.08 19.95 20.21
C GLU A 75 -0.16 20.31 19.04
N ALA A 76 0.09 21.61 18.93
CA ALA A 76 1.27 22.16 18.27
C ALA A 76 2.34 22.39 19.35
N CYS A 77 3.11 21.35 19.72
CA CYS A 77 4.38 21.53 20.42
C CYS A 77 5.25 20.26 20.28
N ASP A 78 6.26 20.35 19.42
CA ASP A 78 7.26 19.30 19.18
C ASP A 78 8.26 19.29 20.36
N PRO A 79 8.37 18.20 21.17
CA PRO A 79 9.14 18.20 22.41
C PRO A 79 10.67 18.07 22.25
N PHE A 80 11.24 18.45 21.10
CA PHE A 80 12.68 18.36 20.82
C PHE A 80 13.34 19.62 20.24
N LEU A 81 12.65 20.76 20.21
CA LEU A 81 13.22 22.07 19.89
C LEU A 81 12.98 23.05 21.05
N GLN A 82 13.49 22.72 22.23
CA GLN A 82 13.51 23.63 23.39
C GLN A 82 14.77 24.51 23.31
N GLY A 83 14.63 25.64 22.61
CA GLY A 83 15.64 26.67 22.52
C GLY A 83 14.96 27.99 22.21
N SER A 84 14.75 28.78 23.26
CA SER A 84 14.34 30.19 23.26
C SER A 84 12.84 30.53 23.09
N SER A 85 12.33 31.14 24.17
CA SER A 85 11.38 32.26 24.19
C SER A 85 9.91 32.00 23.89
N CYS A 86 9.12 31.81 24.95
CA CYS A 86 7.83 32.48 25.10
C CYS A 86 7.49 32.61 26.61
N SER A 87 7.79 33.80 27.15
CA SER A 87 7.47 34.20 28.51
C SER A 87 5.97 34.38 28.67
N ALA A 88 5.39 33.68 29.64
CA ALA A 88 4.04 33.92 30.13
C ALA A 88 4.00 35.23 30.95
N ALA A 89 3.11 36.14 30.60
CA ALA A 89 2.71 37.24 31.45
C ALA A 89 1.18 37.38 31.41
N THR A 90 0.58 37.00 32.53
CA THR A 90 -0.78 37.25 32.97
C THR A 90 -1.06 38.76 33.10
N SER A 91 -2.19 39.24 32.56
CA SER A 91 -3.01 40.27 33.21
C SER A 91 -4.36 40.49 32.51
N SER A 92 -5.39 40.44 33.35
CA SER A 92 -6.77 40.92 33.24
C SER A 92 -7.09 42.08 32.29
N SER A 93 -8.22 42.03 31.58
CA SER A 93 -9.46 42.76 31.91
C SER A 93 -10.50 42.78 30.77
N SER A 94 -11.75 42.61 31.17
CA SER A 94 -13.05 42.95 30.54
C SER A 94 -13.09 43.62 29.16
N SER A 95 -13.90 43.07 28.24
CA SER A 95 -15.24 43.61 27.90
C SER A 95 -15.82 42.90 26.66
N SER A 96 -17.11 42.59 26.75
CA SER A 96 -18.13 42.41 25.72
C SER A 96 -17.70 42.51 24.25
N ASP A 97 -18.00 41.49 23.45
CA ASP A 97 -18.88 41.63 22.29
C ASP A 97 -19.28 40.25 21.75
N GLU A 98 -20.59 40.07 21.57
CA GLU A 98 -21.17 38.96 20.84
C GLU A 98 -20.71 39.02 19.39
N GLU A 99 -19.94 38.03 18.92
CA GLU A 99 -19.81 37.80 17.49
C GLU A 99 -20.06 36.33 17.13
N ILE A 100 -21.04 36.19 16.26
CA ILE A 100 -21.65 34.99 15.71
C ILE A 100 -20.58 34.15 15.00
N SER A 101 -20.09 33.10 15.66
CA SER A 101 -19.35 32.05 14.97
C SER A 101 -20.31 31.20 14.12
N PRO A 102 -20.04 31.03 12.81
CA PRO A 102 -20.88 30.21 11.96
C PRO A 102 -20.70 28.74 12.37
N ARG A 103 -21.76 28.17 12.97
CA ARG A 103 -21.84 26.73 13.24
C ARG A 103 -21.73 25.98 11.91
N LEU A 104 -20.63 25.25 11.71
CA LEU A 104 -20.55 24.22 10.68
C LEU A 104 -21.72 23.24 10.86
N PRO A 105 -22.45 22.88 9.79
CA PRO A 105 -23.52 21.91 9.91
C PRO A 105 -22.93 20.55 10.32
N PRO A 106 -23.60 19.80 11.20
CA PRO A 106 -23.18 18.44 11.52
C PRO A 106 -23.40 17.59 10.27
N HIS A 107 -22.31 17.21 9.59
CA HIS A 107 -22.41 16.21 8.54
C HIS A 107 -22.85 14.91 9.21
N LYS A 108 -24.15 14.57 9.08
CA LYS A 108 -24.67 13.24 9.42
C LYS A 108 -23.75 12.22 8.75
N GLY A 109 -23.13 11.36 9.56
CA GLY A 109 -22.16 10.34 9.15
C GLY A 109 -22.74 9.24 8.27
N GLY A 110 -23.29 9.62 7.12
CA GLY A 110 -23.63 8.70 6.04
C GLY A 110 -22.35 8.26 5.34
N VAL A 111 -22.32 6.99 4.93
CA VAL A 111 -21.31 6.47 4.01
C VAL A 111 -21.33 7.36 2.77
N PRO A 112 -20.17 7.87 2.29
CA PRO A 112 -20.12 8.73 1.11
C PRO A 112 -20.79 8.04 -0.08
N SER A 113 -21.53 8.82 -0.89
CA SER A 113 -22.22 8.27 -2.05
C SER A 113 -21.20 7.79 -3.10
N LEU A 114 -21.53 6.77 -3.89
CA LEU A 114 -20.66 6.31 -4.99
C LEU A 114 -20.35 7.43 -5.99
N SER A 115 -21.27 8.38 -6.18
CA SER A 115 -21.04 9.55 -7.01
C SER A 115 -19.97 10.48 -6.45
N ASP A 116 -19.91 10.68 -5.13
CA ASP A 116 -18.87 11.51 -4.50
C ASP A 116 -17.51 10.85 -4.65
N MET A 117 -17.44 9.53 -4.47
CA MET A 117 -16.22 8.76 -4.69
C MET A 117 -15.71 8.88 -6.13
N VAL A 118 -16.60 8.69 -7.12
CA VAL A 118 -16.24 8.83 -8.53
C VAL A 118 -15.85 10.27 -8.87
N SER A 119 -16.57 11.26 -8.34
CA SER A 119 -16.26 12.69 -8.50
C SER A 119 -14.87 13.02 -7.96
N LEU A 120 -14.52 12.55 -6.76
CA LEU A 120 -13.18 12.71 -6.19
C LEU A 120 -12.10 12.06 -7.07
N LEU A 121 -12.29 10.80 -7.44
CA LEU A 121 -11.33 10.06 -8.27
C LEU A 121 -11.12 10.70 -9.65
N THR A 122 -12.17 11.26 -10.25
CA THR A 122 -12.13 11.86 -11.59
C THR A 122 -11.74 13.34 -11.56
N GLY A 123 -11.95 14.04 -10.45
CA GLY A 123 -11.64 15.46 -10.30
C GLY A 123 -10.15 15.78 -10.15
N SER A 124 -9.32 14.81 -9.75
CA SER A 124 -7.87 14.98 -9.62
C SER A 124 -7.13 14.01 -10.52
N LEU A 125 -6.31 14.54 -11.44
CA LEU A 125 -5.48 13.73 -12.34
C LEU A 125 -4.53 12.82 -11.55
N THR A 126 -4.01 13.30 -10.41
CA THR A 126 -3.15 12.52 -9.52
C THR A 126 -3.90 11.35 -8.90
N LEU A 127 -5.15 11.57 -8.45
CA LEU A 127 -5.95 10.52 -7.82
C LEU A 127 -6.47 9.50 -8.84
N SER A 128 -6.90 9.96 -10.03
CA SER A 128 -7.26 9.10 -11.15
C SER A 128 -6.10 8.22 -11.58
N GLY A 129 -4.90 8.82 -11.72
CA GLY A 129 -3.71 8.07 -12.05
C GLY A 129 -3.34 7.05 -10.96
N ALA A 130 -3.42 7.43 -9.68
CA ALA A 130 -3.16 6.52 -8.56
C ALA A 130 -4.17 5.35 -8.52
N ALA A 131 -5.44 5.61 -8.83
CA ALA A 131 -6.48 4.60 -8.97
C ALA A 131 -6.16 3.61 -10.09
N ILE A 132 -5.76 4.09 -11.26
CA ILE A 132 -5.40 3.23 -12.40
C ILE A 132 -4.14 2.40 -12.09
N VAL A 133 -3.09 3.03 -11.52
CA VAL A 133 -1.87 2.33 -11.09
C VAL A 133 -2.20 1.24 -10.08
N THR A 134 -3.04 1.54 -9.09
CA THR A 134 -3.51 0.56 -8.09
C THR A 134 -4.23 -0.60 -8.75
N PHE A 135 -5.18 -0.33 -9.66
CA PHE A 135 -5.94 -1.36 -10.34
C PHE A 135 -5.02 -2.34 -11.08
N PHE A 136 -4.16 -1.83 -11.96
CA PHE A 136 -3.30 -2.68 -12.79
C PHE A 136 -2.21 -3.39 -11.99
N TYR A 137 -1.62 -2.73 -10.99
CA TYR A 137 -0.64 -3.37 -10.12
C TYR A 137 -1.28 -4.49 -9.29
N SER A 138 -2.41 -4.23 -8.62
CA SER A 138 -3.12 -5.24 -7.84
C SER A 138 -3.62 -6.39 -8.72
N LEU A 139 -4.10 -6.12 -9.93
CA LEU A 139 -4.52 -7.15 -10.88
C LEU A 139 -3.35 -8.07 -11.27
N GLY A 140 -2.19 -7.49 -11.55
CA GLY A 140 -0.98 -8.26 -11.86
C GLY A 140 -0.42 -9.02 -10.65
N GLU A 141 -0.40 -8.40 -9.48
CA GLU A 141 0.08 -9.03 -8.24
C GLU A 141 -0.80 -10.24 -7.84
N HIS A 142 -2.12 -10.07 -7.81
CA HIS A 142 -3.04 -11.17 -7.52
C HIS A 142 -3.10 -12.20 -8.67
N GLY A 143 -2.91 -11.77 -9.91
CA GLY A 143 -2.78 -12.67 -11.06
C GLY A 143 -1.57 -13.59 -10.94
N LEU A 144 -0.43 -13.04 -10.53
CA LEU A 144 0.76 -13.80 -10.19
C LEU A 144 0.46 -14.80 -9.05
N GLN A 145 -0.12 -14.35 -7.93
CA GLN A 145 -0.43 -15.23 -6.79
C GLN A 145 -1.35 -16.40 -7.19
N THR A 146 -2.31 -16.15 -8.08
CA THR A 146 -3.24 -17.16 -8.60
C THR A 146 -2.50 -18.22 -9.44
N ALA A 147 -1.58 -17.79 -10.31
CA ALA A 147 -0.92 -18.68 -11.27
C ALA A 147 0.33 -19.39 -10.73
N LEU A 148 1.03 -18.78 -9.75
CA LEU A 148 2.41 -19.12 -9.40
C LEU A 148 2.59 -20.58 -8.95
N LEU A 149 1.76 -21.07 -8.03
CA LEU A 149 1.88 -22.46 -7.53
C LEU A 149 1.71 -23.47 -8.67
N TYR A 150 0.68 -23.30 -9.49
CA TYR A 150 0.38 -24.21 -10.61
C TYR A 150 1.50 -24.18 -11.65
N TYR A 151 2.00 -22.99 -11.96
CA TYR A 151 3.13 -22.81 -12.86
C TYR A 151 4.40 -23.49 -12.34
N LEU A 152 4.82 -23.21 -11.11
CA LEU A 152 6.06 -23.78 -10.53
C LEU A 152 5.97 -25.29 -10.39
N LYS A 153 4.79 -25.82 -10.02
CA LYS A 153 4.54 -27.25 -10.00
C LYS A 153 4.65 -27.86 -11.39
N ALA A 154 4.07 -27.24 -12.41
CA ALA A 154 4.10 -27.76 -13.78
C ALA A 154 5.47 -27.61 -14.46
N GLN A 155 6.22 -26.55 -14.17
CA GLN A 155 7.51 -26.24 -14.79
C GLN A 155 8.66 -26.98 -14.13
N PHE A 156 8.67 -27.05 -12.79
CA PHE A 156 9.81 -27.54 -12.02
C PHE A 156 9.46 -28.66 -11.03
N GLY A 157 8.19 -29.05 -10.92
CA GLY A 157 7.77 -30.09 -9.97
C GLY A 157 7.73 -29.64 -8.51
N TYR A 158 7.64 -28.33 -8.23
CA TYR A 158 7.62 -27.80 -6.85
C TYR A 158 6.64 -28.58 -5.97
N SER A 159 7.16 -29.12 -4.88
CA SER A 159 6.43 -29.62 -3.74
C SER A 159 5.80 -28.47 -2.95
N LYS A 160 4.89 -28.82 -2.03
CA LYS A 160 4.28 -27.85 -1.11
C LYS A 160 5.34 -27.15 -0.25
N ASP A 161 6.38 -27.88 0.16
CA ASP A 161 7.45 -27.36 1.02
C ASP A 161 8.33 -26.36 0.28
N GLU A 162 8.65 -26.63 -0.99
CA GLU A 162 9.44 -25.74 -1.83
C GLU A 162 8.71 -24.43 -2.12
N PHE A 163 7.40 -24.52 -2.39
CA PHE A 163 6.54 -23.34 -2.54
C PHE A 163 6.42 -22.56 -1.24
N ALA A 164 6.26 -23.24 -0.10
CA ALA A 164 6.24 -22.59 1.22
C ALA A 164 7.56 -21.89 1.56
N ASN A 165 8.70 -22.51 1.24
CA ASN A 165 10.02 -21.88 1.38
C ASN A 165 10.15 -20.62 0.51
N LEU A 166 9.63 -20.65 -0.73
CA LEU A 166 9.60 -19.49 -1.60
C LEU A 166 8.77 -18.34 -1.01
N LEU A 167 7.56 -18.65 -0.49
CA LEU A 167 6.71 -17.66 0.19
C LEU A 167 7.36 -17.10 1.46
N LEU A 168 8.07 -17.94 2.23
CA LEU A 168 8.81 -17.51 3.42
C LEU A 168 9.91 -16.51 3.05
N ILE A 169 10.68 -16.79 2.00
CA ILE A 169 11.73 -15.91 1.50
C ILE A 169 11.14 -14.60 0.97
N ALA A 170 10.03 -14.68 0.21
CA ALA A 170 9.32 -13.50 -0.26
C ALA A 170 8.80 -12.62 0.88
N GLY A 171 8.20 -13.23 1.91
CA GLY A 171 7.75 -12.52 3.11
C GLY A 171 8.91 -11.89 3.87
N ALA A 172 10.04 -12.60 4.02
CA ALA A 172 11.23 -12.07 4.69
C ALA A 172 11.84 -10.89 3.91
N ALA A 173 11.87 -10.96 2.58
CA ALA A 173 12.27 -9.86 1.71
C ALA A 173 11.34 -8.64 1.86
N GLY A 174 10.02 -8.87 1.91
CA GLY A 174 9.03 -7.81 2.15
C GLY A 174 9.17 -7.17 3.54
N MET A 175 9.41 -7.97 4.58
CA MET A 175 9.65 -7.50 5.93
C MET A 175 10.94 -6.65 6.01
N LEU A 176 12.04 -7.15 5.45
CA LEU A 176 13.31 -6.43 5.38
C LEU A 176 13.12 -5.09 4.66
N SER A 177 12.42 -5.10 3.52
CA SER A 177 12.09 -3.90 2.78
C SER A 177 11.37 -2.87 3.64
N GLN A 178 10.29 -3.26 4.30
CA GLN A 178 9.41 -2.33 5.01
C GLN A 178 10.01 -1.82 6.34
N LEU A 179 10.82 -2.63 7.02
CA LEU A 179 11.47 -2.24 8.28
C LEU A 179 12.78 -1.49 8.08
N THR A 180 13.52 -1.73 6.99
CA THR A 180 14.86 -1.17 6.80
C THR A 180 14.99 -0.37 5.51
N VAL A 181 14.70 -0.97 4.36
CA VAL A 181 15.03 -0.37 3.06
C VAL A 181 14.15 0.83 2.75
N MET A 182 12.83 0.70 2.90
CA MET A 182 11.87 1.76 2.62
C MET A 182 12.06 2.97 3.55
N PRO A 183 12.15 2.84 4.89
CA PRO A 183 12.36 4.00 5.76
C PRO A 183 13.69 4.72 5.53
N VAL A 184 14.74 3.99 5.13
CA VAL A 184 16.03 4.58 4.77
C VAL A 184 15.91 5.31 3.43
N LEU A 185 15.41 4.64 2.40
CA LEU A 185 15.33 5.20 1.05
C LEU A 185 14.36 6.38 0.97
N ALA A 186 13.25 6.35 1.70
CA ALA A 186 12.28 7.44 1.77
C ALA A 186 12.83 8.74 2.37
N ARG A 187 13.96 8.70 3.09
CA ARG A 187 14.66 9.91 3.56
C ARG A 187 15.45 10.59 2.44
N PHE A 188 15.86 9.82 1.44
CA PHE A 188 16.72 10.27 0.34
C PHE A 188 15.96 10.55 -0.95
N VAL A 189 14.89 9.79 -1.22
CA VAL A 189 14.09 9.91 -2.44
C VAL A 189 12.62 10.14 -2.09
N GLY A 190 11.96 11.02 -2.84
CA GLY A 190 10.53 11.29 -2.66
C GLY A 190 9.65 10.07 -2.97
N GLU A 191 8.40 10.09 -2.52
CA GLU A 191 7.50 8.94 -2.60
C GLU A 191 7.13 8.56 -4.04
N ASP A 192 7.07 9.52 -4.96
CA ASP A 192 6.87 9.23 -6.39
C ASP A 192 8.03 8.42 -6.98
N ILE A 193 9.25 8.66 -6.51
CA ILE A 193 10.43 7.90 -6.94
C ILE A 193 10.37 6.50 -6.32
N LEU A 194 10.01 6.38 -5.05
CA LEU A 194 9.81 5.07 -4.40
C LEU A 194 8.75 4.23 -5.13
N LEU A 195 7.65 4.85 -5.57
CA LEU A 195 6.61 4.18 -6.34
C LEU A 195 7.18 3.62 -7.65
N ILE A 196 7.93 4.42 -8.40
CA ILE A 196 8.56 3.99 -9.67
C ILE A 196 9.57 2.86 -9.43
N ILE A 197 10.43 2.99 -8.41
CA ILE A 197 11.39 1.94 -8.03
C ILE A 197 10.66 0.65 -7.67
N GLY A 198 9.58 0.76 -6.90
CA GLY A 198 8.79 -0.39 -6.49
C GLY A 198 8.07 -1.05 -7.66
N LEU A 199 7.47 -0.26 -8.56
CA LEU A 199 6.80 -0.78 -9.75
C LEU A 199 7.80 -1.46 -10.71
N LEU A 200 9.00 -0.89 -10.88
CA LEU A 200 10.08 -1.51 -11.66
C LEU A 200 10.51 -2.84 -11.05
N GLY A 201 10.69 -2.87 -9.72
CA GLY A 201 10.98 -4.10 -8.98
C GLY A 201 9.89 -5.15 -9.15
N GLY A 202 8.62 -4.76 -8.96
CA GLY A 202 7.47 -5.66 -9.13
C GLY A 202 7.34 -6.19 -10.56
N CYS A 203 7.54 -5.33 -11.56
CA CYS A 203 7.56 -5.71 -12.97
C CYS A 203 8.66 -6.74 -13.25
N THR A 204 9.90 -6.44 -12.84
CA THR A 204 11.06 -7.33 -13.03
C THR A 204 10.86 -8.67 -12.33
N HIS A 205 10.36 -8.65 -11.10
CA HIS A 205 10.04 -9.84 -10.31
C HIS A 205 9.03 -10.75 -11.03
N VAL A 206 7.91 -10.19 -11.50
CA VAL A 206 6.86 -10.98 -12.17
C VAL A 206 7.36 -11.54 -13.51
N PHE A 207 8.12 -10.73 -14.26
CA PHE A 207 8.74 -11.20 -15.52
C PHE A 207 9.74 -12.33 -15.28
N LEU A 208 10.62 -12.21 -14.28
CA LEU A 208 11.57 -13.27 -13.93
C LEU A 208 10.88 -14.59 -13.56
N TYR A 209 9.74 -14.53 -12.87
CA TYR A 209 8.97 -15.74 -12.59
C TYR A 209 8.44 -16.41 -13.85
N GLY A 210 7.79 -15.67 -14.76
CA GLY A 210 7.21 -16.32 -15.93
C GLY A 210 8.22 -16.77 -16.98
N ILE A 211 9.45 -16.24 -16.99
CA ILE A 211 10.54 -16.75 -17.85
C ILE A 211 11.49 -17.71 -17.14
N ALA A 212 11.18 -18.12 -15.90
CA ALA A 212 12.09 -18.93 -15.11
C ALA A 212 12.55 -20.18 -15.88
N TRP A 213 13.84 -20.24 -16.16
CA TRP A 213 14.48 -21.34 -16.90
C TRP A 213 15.06 -22.41 -15.97
N SER A 214 15.19 -22.10 -14.68
CA SER A 214 15.77 -22.98 -13.68
C SER A 214 15.07 -22.83 -12.33
N TYR A 215 15.13 -23.88 -11.52
CA TYR A 215 14.54 -23.98 -10.19
C TYR A 215 14.99 -22.87 -9.23
N TRP A 216 16.20 -22.32 -9.41
CA TRP A 216 16.72 -21.26 -8.54
C TRP A 216 16.22 -19.85 -8.93
N VAL A 217 15.74 -19.63 -10.15
CA VAL A 217 15.35 -18.31 -10.66
C VAL A 217 14.23 -17.68 -9.82
N PRO A 218 13.20 -18.43 -9.40
CA PRO A 218 12.22 -17.90 -8.46
C PRO A 218 12.81 -17.43 -7.12
N TYR A 219 13.85 -18.08 -6.62
CA TYR A 219 14.50 -17.64 -5.39
C TYR A 219 15.33 -16.38 -5.60
N LEU A 220 15.98 -16.23 -6.77
CA LEU A 220 16.69 -14.99 -7.12
C LEU A 220 15.73 -13.80 -7.25
N SER A 221 14.54 -14.01 -7.82
CA SER A 221 13.58 -12.91 -8.02
C SER A 221 13.11 -12.28 -6.70
N ALA A 222 13.30 -12.97 -5.55
CA ALA A 222 13.03 -12.43 -4.22
C ALA A 222 13.79 -11.14 -3.90
N VAL A 223 14.96 -10.90 -4.52
CA VAL A 223 15.68 -9.62 -4.39
C VAL A 223 14.82 -8.46 -4.90
N PHE A 224 14.05 -8.67 -5.96
CA PHE A 224 13.17 -7.64 -6.52
C PHE A 224 11.87 -7.46 -5.72
N ILE A 225 11.49 -8.44 -4.90
CA ILE A 225 10.37 -8.30 -3.95
C ILE A 225 10.66 -7.23 -2.90
N ILE A 226 11.94 -7.09 -2.52
CA ILE A 226 12.38 -6.00 -1.61
C ILE A 226 11.98 -4.65 -2.20
N LEU A 227 12.14 -4.46 -3.50
CA LEU A 227 11.75 -3.22 -4.17
C LEU A 227 10.23 -3.13 -4.33
N SER A 228 9.56 -4.20 -4.78
CA SER A 228 8.12 -4.19 -5.02
C SER A 228 7.29 -3.90 -3.77
N ALA A 229 7.82 -4.22 -2.59
CA ALA A 229 7.18 -3.90 -1.30
C ALA A 229 7.00 -2.39 -1.05
N PHE A 230 7.62 -1.50 -1.84
CA PHE A 230 7.40 -0.05 -1.75
C PHE A 230 6.07 0.40 -2.38
N VAL A 231 5.46 -0.38 -3.28
CA VAL A 231 4.34 0.08 -4.12
C VAL A 231 3.14 0.49 -3.28
N HIS A 232 2.64 -0.42 -2.43
CA HIS A 232 1.45 -0.16 -1.60
C HIS A 232 1.62 1.03 -0.65
N PRO A 233 2.71 1.12 0.15
CA PRO A 233 2.95 2.30 0.99
C PRO A 233 3.08 3.61 0.21
N SER A 234 3.72 3.58 -0.98
CA SER A 234 3.93 4.78 -1.80
C SER A 234 2.61 5.28 -2.40
N ILE A 235 1.77 4.38 -2.94
CA ILE A 235 0.43 4.73 -3.42
C ILE A 235 -0.39 5.36 -2.29
N ARG A 236 -0.43 4.72 -1.11
CA ARG A 236 -1.21 5.22 0.03
C ARG A 236 -0.72 6.58 0.48
N THR A 237 0.60 6.79 0.53
CA THR A 237 1.19 8.08 0.90
C THR A 237 0.85 9.16 -0.12
N ASN A 238 1.02 8.88 -1.41
CA ASN A 238 0.71 9.81 -2.50
C ASN A 238 -0.76 10.24 -2.50
N VAL A 239 -1.67 9.28 -2.32
CA VAL A 239 -3.10 9.54 -2.20
C VAL A 239 -3.39 10.40 -0.97
N SER A 240 -2.77 10.11 0.18
CA SER A 240 -2.97 10.91 1.41
C SER A 240 -2.49 12.35 1.31
N LYS A 241 -1.56 12.65 0.40
CA LYS A 241 -1.05 14.01 0.16
C LYS A 241 -1.86 14.79 -0.88
N SER A 242 -2.67 14.08 -1.68
CA SER A 242 -3.42 14.66 -2.80
C SER A 242 -4.85 15.06 -2.45
N VAL A 243 -5.28 14.81 -1.21
CA VAL A 243 -6.66 15.05 -0.74
C VAL A 243 -6.64 15.76 0.61
N GLY A 244 -7.71 16.49 0.92
CA GLY A 244 -7.86 17.14 2.24
C GLY A 244 -8.01 16.11 3.37
N SER A 245 -7.78 16.52 4.62
CA SER A 245 -7.94 15.65 5.80
C SER A 245 -9.34 15.03 5.90
N ASN A 246 -10.37 15.81 5.55
CA ASN A 246 -11.77 15.36 5.55
C ASN A 246 -12.09 14.33 4.44
N GLU A 247 -11.25 14.23 3.41
CA GLU A 247 -11.46 13.34 2.25
C GLU A 247 -10.54 12.11 2.29
N GLN A 248 -9.55 12.09 3.18
CA GLN A 248 -8.55 11.04 3.25
C GLN A 248 -9.15 9.64 3.44
N GLY A 249 -10.18 9.51 4.29
CA GLY A 249 -10.89 8.25 4.49
C GLY A 249 -11.60 7.77 3.23
N ILE A 250 -12.22 8.69 2.47
CA ILE A 250 -12.92 8.39 1.23
C ILE A 250 -11.92 7.94 0.16
N ALA A 251 -10.83 8.70 -0.03
CA ALA A 251 -9.80 8.39 -1.01
C ALA A 251 -9.10 7.06 -0.73
N GLN A 252 -8.72 6.79 0.52
CA GLN A 252 -8.12 5.50 0.91
C GLN A 252 -9.11 4.34 0.77
N GLY A 253 -10.40 4.58 1.07
CA GLY A 253 -11.48 3.63 0.83
C GLY A 253 -11.63 3.29 -0.66
N CYS A 254 -11.59 4.29 -1.54
CA CYS A 254 -11.66 4.11 -2.99
C CYS A 254 -10.49 3.26 -3.51
N ILE A 255 -9.25 3.60 -3.14
CA ILE A 255 -8.04 2.86 -3.53
C ILE A 255 -8.11 1.41 -3.05
N SER A 256 -8.56 1.19 -1.81
CA SER A 256 -8.71 -0.15 -1.26
C SER A 256 -9.81 -0.93 -1.99
N GLY A 257 -10.94 -0.29 -2.32
CA GLY A 257 -12.02 -0.88 -3.11
C GLY A 257 -11.60 -1.26 -4.52
N ILE A 258 -10.81 -0.43 -5.18
CA ILE A 258 -10.22 -0.72 -6.50
C ILE A 258 -9.29 -1.93 -6.42
N SER A 259 -8.43 -2.00 -5.41
CA SER A 259 -7.56 -3.15 -5.19
C SER A 259 -8.35 -4.44 -4.93
N SER A 260 -9.44 -4.36 -4.15
CA SER A 260 -10.34 -5.50 -3.91
C SER A 260 -11.09 -5.93 -5.17
N PHE A 261 -11.51 -5.00 -6.01
CA PHE A 261 -12.12 -5.33 -7.29
C PHE A 261 -11.11 -6.04 -8.21
N ALA A 262 -9.87 -5.53 -8.29
CA ALA A 262 -8.79 -6.19 -9.02
C ALA A 262 -8.48 -7.60 -8.47
N SER A 263 -8.54 -7.80 -7.16
CA SER A 263 -8.31 -9.12 -6.54
C SER A 263 -9.42 -10.13 -6.84
N ILE A 264 -10.64 -9.68 -7.14
CA ILE A 264 -11.74 -10.55 -7.61
C ILE A 264 -11.54 -10.90 -9.09
N LEU A 265 -11.16 -9.92 -9.91
CA LEU A 265 -10.93 -10.13 -11.34
C LEU A 265 -9.72 -11.02 -11.62
N ALA A 266 -8.66 -10.91 -10.81
CA ALA A 266 -7.43 -11.65 -11.04
C ALA A 266 -7.66 -13.18 -11.14
N PRO A 267 -8.28 -13.87 -10.16
CA PRO A 267 -8.59 -15.28 -10.29
C PRO A 267 -9.51 -15.61 -11.46
N LEU A 268 -10.49 -14.76 -11.77
CA LEU A 268 -11.41 -14.97 -12.89
C LEU A 268 -10.71 -14.95 -14.25
N ILE A 269 -9.64 -14.16 -14.40
CA ILE A 269 -8.84 -14.07 -15.63
C ILE A 269 -7.73 -15.11 -15.63
N PHE A 270 -6.91 -15.14 -14.58
CA PHE A 270 -5.66 -15.89 -14.55
C PHE A 270 -5.84 -17.37 -14.21
N THR A 271 -6.90 -17.78 -13.51
CA THR A 271 -7.17 -19.21 -13.27
C THR A 271 -7.48 -19.96 -14.57
N PRO A 272 -8.49 -19.57 -15.37
CA PRO A 272 -8.77 -20.27 -16.63
C PRO A 272 -7.62 -20.12 -17.63
N LEU A 273 -6.92 -18.97 -17.63
CA LEU A 273 -5.74 -18.78 -18.48
C LEU A 273 -4.61 -19.75 -18.12
N THR A 274 -4.32 -19.91 -16.82
CA THR A 274 -3.32 -20.88 -16.34
C THR A 274 -3.75 -22.31 -16.65
N ALA A 275 -5.02 -22.65 -16.44
CA ALA A 275 -5.55 -23.98 -16.76
C ALA A 275 -5.44 -24.30 -18.26
N TRP A 276 -5.74 -23.34 -19.13
CA TRP A 276 -5.63 -23.49 -20.58
C TRP A 276 -4.17 -23.69 -21.03
N VAL A 277 -3.25 -22.85 -20.56
CA VAL A 277 -1.82 -22.93 -20.91
C VAL A 277 -1.15 -24.21 -20.40
N LEU A 278 -1.63 -24.77 -19.28
CA LEU A 278 -1.13 -26.02 -18.72
C LEU A 278 -1.84 -27.28 -19.27
N SER A 279 -2.89 -27.11 -20.07
CA SER A 279 -3.63 -28.23 -20.66
C SER A 279 -2.89 -28.82 -21.87
N GLU A 280 -3.22 -30.07 -22.22
CA GLU A 280 -2.67 -30.75 -23.39
C GLU A 280 -3.07 -30.08 -24.73
N THR A 281 -4.10 -29.23 -24.72
CA THR A 281 -4.61 -28.54 -25.92
C THR A 281 -3.94 -27.20 -26.19
N ALA A 282 -2.97 -26.79 -25.36
CA ALA A 282 -2.30 -25.49 -25.51
C ALA A 282 -1.50 -25.43 -26.84
N PRO A 283 -1.68 -24.37 -27.66
CA PRO A 283 -1.00 -24.26 -28.94
C PRO A 283 0.50 -23.95 -28.83
N PHE A 284 1.00 -23.59 -27.64
CA PHE A 284 2.40 -23.26 -27.40
C PHE A 284 2.91 -23.87 -26.09
N LYS A 285 4.21 -24.22 -26.04
CA LYS A 285 4.86 -24.90 -24.89
C LYS A 285 5.36 -23.97 -23.78
N PHE A 286 4.77 -22.78 -23.64
CA PHE A 286 5.25 -21.76 -22.70
C PHE A 286 4.34 -21.67 -21.46
N LYS A 287 4.68 -22.46 -20.44
CA LYS A 287 3.89 -22.59 -19.20
C LYS A 287 3.77 -21.28 -18.41
N GLY A 288 4.72 -20.36 -18.57
CA GLY A 288 4.76 -19.07 -17.86
C GLY A 288 3.88 -17.98 -18.46
N PHE A 289 3.12 -18.26 -19.52
CA PHE A 289 2.32 -17.26 -20.24
C PHE A 289 1.34 -16.49 -19.35
N SER A 290 0.63 -17.18 -18.47
CA SER A 290 -0.30 -16.56 -17.52
C SER A 290 0.41 -15.53 -16.61
N ILE A 291 1.62 -15.87 -16.15
CA ILE A 291 2.45 -14.96 -15.36
C ILE A 291 2.97 -13.80 -16.20
N MET A 292 3.25 -14.00 -17.50
CA MET A 292 3.62 -12.90 -18.40
C MET A 292 2.48 -11.91 -18.57
N CYS A 293 1.24 -12.38 -18.73
CA CYS A 293 0.07 -11.50 -18.77
C CYS A 293 -0.04 -10.68 -17.47
N ALA A 294 0.24 -11.28 -16.30
CA ALA A 294 0.29 -10.56 -15.03
C ALA A 294 1.44 -9.52 -15.00
N GLY A 295 2.60 -9.85 -15.57
CA GLY A 295 3.73 -8.95 -15.74
C GLY A 295 3.41 -7.76 -16.65
N PHE A 296 2.60 -7.96 -17.69
CA PHE A 296 2.10 -6.85 -18.52
C PHE A 296 1.14 -5.93 -17.76
N CYS A 297 0.31 -6.46 -16.86
CA CYS A 297 -0.51 -5.61 -15.98
C CYS A 297 0.39 -4.72 -15.09
N THR A 298 1.43 -5.28 -14.47
CA THR A 298 2.35 -4.47 -13.65
C THR A 298 3.20 -3.50 -14.48
N LEU A 299 3.53 -3.85 -15.72
CA LEU A 299 4.18 -2.95 -16.67
C LEU A 299 3.29 -1.76 -17.06
N ILE A 300 1.98 -1.98 -17.26
CA ILE A 300 1.03 -0.89 -17.50
C ILE A 300 1.02 0.07 -16.31
N ALA A 301 0.95 -0.46 -15.07
CA ALA A 301 1.03 0.36 -13.86
C ALA A 301 2.34 1.18 -13.79
N PHE A 302 3.48 0.57 -14.12
CA PHE A 302 4.77 1.23 -14.20
C PHE A 302 4.80 2.38 -15.23
N ILE A 303 4.33 2.12 -16.46
CA ILE A 303 4.28 3.12 -17.53
C ILE A 303 3.39 4.31 -17.13
N ILE A 304 2.22 4.05 -16.54
CA ILE A 304 1.31 5.11 -16.09
C ILE A 304 1.95 5.93 -14.98
N SER A 305 2.58 5.29 -14.00
CA SER A 305 3.28 5.99 -12.92
C SER A 305 4.41 6.90 -13.44
N MET A 306 5.19 6.42 -14.42
CA MET A 306 6.21 7.25 -15.08
C MET A 306 5.60 8.47 -15.77
N ARG A 307 4.48 8.31 -16.49
CA ARG A 307 3.81 9.41 -17.18
C ARG A 307 3.23 10.44 -16.21
N MET A 308 2.68 9.99 -15.08
CA MET A 308 2.18 10.88 -14.03
C MET A 308 3.29 11.75 -13.45
N ARG A 309 4.44 11.14 -13.11
CA ARG A 309 5.59 11.88 -12.59
C ARG A 309 6.14 12.89 -13.61
N ALA A 310 6.26 12.49 -14.87
CA ALA A 310 6.73 13.39 -15.93
C ALA A 310 5.82 14.63 -16.08
N GLY A 311 4.50 14.44 -15.97
CA GLY A 311 3.53 15.54 -16.00
C GLY A 311 3.68 16.50 -14.81
N GLN A 312 3.92 15.98 -13.61
CA GLN A 312 4.13 16.80 -12.41
C GLN A 312 5.45 17.58 -12.45
N SER A 313 6.54 16.96 -12.89
CA SER A 313 7.83 17.64 -13.03
C SER A 313 7.76 18.75 -14.07
N GLY A 314 7.13 18.51 -15.23
CA GLY A 314 6.97 19.55 -16.26
C GLY A 314 6.10 20.72 -15.82
N ALA A 315 5.01 20.45 -15.09
CA ALA A 315 4.16 21.53 -14.54
C ALA A 315 4.90 22.36 -13.49
N SER A 316 5.68 21.72 -12.60
CA SER A 316 6.48 22.41 -11.59
C SER A 316 7.58 23.28 -12.21
N GLU A 317 8.23 22.83 -13.28
CA GLU A 317 9.26 23.59 -13.98
C GLU A 317 8.65 24.81 -14.70
N MET A 318 7.50 24.64 -15.36
CA MET A 318 6.77 25.75 -15.97
C MET A 318 6.35 26.81 -14.95
N LEU A 319 5.83 26.39 -13.79
CA LEU A 319 5.49 27.31 -12.69
C LEU A 319 6.71 28.07 -12.19
N ALA A 320 7.86 27.40 -12.02
CA ALA A 320 9.10 28.05 -11.61
C ALA A 320 9.60 29.07 -12.64
N ILE A 321 9.47 28.77 -13.94
CA ILE A 321 9.81 29.70 -15.03
C ILE A 321 8.90 30.93 -14.99
N VAL A 322 7.58 30.74 -14.86
CA VAL A 322 6.61 31.86 -14.78
C VAL A 322 6.86 32.72 -13.54
N GLN A 323 7.15 32.11 -12.38
CA GLN A 323 7.47 32.85 -11.16
C GLN A 323 8.79 33.62 -11.28
N HIS A 324 9.78 33.06 -11.98
CA HIS A 324 11.04 33.75 -12.26
C HIS A 324 10.85 34.89 -13.28
N GLU A 325 9.94 34.76 -14.24
CA GLU A 325 9.63 35.82 -15.21
C GLU A 325 8.81 36.97 -14.58
N GLN A 326 8.07 36.69 -13.49
CA GLN A 326 7.29 37.70 -12.75
C GLN A 326 8.09 38.44 -11.66
N ALA A 327 9.28 37.95 -11.29
CA ALA A 327 10.15 38.54 -10.26
C ALA A 327 11.18 39.51 -10.87
#